data_AF-A0A1U9NNA4-F1
#
_entry.id   AF-A0A1U9NNA4-F1
#
_cell.length_a   1.000
_cell.length_b   1.000
_cell.length_c   1.000
_cell.angle_alpha   90.00
_cell.angle_beta   90.00
_cell.angle_gamma   90.00
#
_symmetry.space_group_name_H-M   'P 1'
#
loop_
_entity.id
_entity.type
_entity.pdbx_description
1 polymer ?
#
loop_
_entity_poly.entity_id
_entity_poly.type
_entity_poly.pdbx_seq_one_letter_code
_entity_poly.pdbx_strand_id
1 'polypeptide(L)'
;MKVRSVCAVLLLWACNACALAAEEAPAHGEGESEAPSIFTGYLGESFWTVLAFFLLLAVLWKIAWKPLLASLTARQEHIKKEISDAEKIRNQANEVLQDYKNKLAKADEEGKKIVVAHTSKAEKQSKEILTKARQEVEQMKEKAAEDIERSRIEAQAQLWDQAGEMVLRLGHEVLGKSLTTDDNSRMIDQAIEKLKSEQTRKEENVSGG
;
A
#
# COMPACT_ATOMS: atom_id res chain seq x y z
N MET A 1 29.34 -49.84 -17.25
CA MET A 1 29.85 -50.80 -16.24
C MET A 1 30.59 -52.01 -16.84
N LYS A 2 30.22 -52.54 -18.00
CA LYS A 2 30.83 -53.77 -18.56
C LYS A 2 32.31 -53.67 -18.97
N VAL A 3 32.83 -52.48 -19.34
CA VAL A 3 34.21 -52.32 -19.85
C VAL A 3 35.28 -52.31 -18.75
N ARG A 4 34.99 -51.75 -17.56
CA ARG A 4 35.91 -51.81 -16.40
C ARG A 4 36.04 -53.24 -15.86
N SER A 5 34.97 -54.02 -15.96
CA SER A 5 34.96 -55.44 -15.56
C SER A 5 35.80 -56.30 -16.51
N VAL A 6 35.74 -56.05 -17.83
CA VAL A 6 36.55 -56.81 -18.82
C VAL A 6 38.04 -56.49 -18.68
N CYS A 7 38.39 -55.26 -18.35
CA CYS A 7 39.79 -54.85 -18.12
C CYS A 7 40.37 -55.47 -16.83
N ALA A 8 39.57 -55.53 -15.75
CA ALA A 8 39.96 -56.22 -14.52
C ALA A 8 40.11 -57.74 -14.72
N VAL A 9 39.21 -58.36 -15.50
CA VAL A 9 39.28 -59.79 -15.83
C VAL A 9 40.47 -60.11 -16.72
N LEU A 10 40.81 -59.27 -17.70
CA LEU A 10 42.02 -59.43 -18.52
C LEU A 10 43.32 -59.24 -17.73
N LEU A 11 43.37 -58.28 -16.79
CA LEU A 11 44.51 -58.10 -15.89
C LEU A 11 44.68 -59.26 -14.90
N LEU A 12 43.58 -59.79 -14.37
CA LEU A 12 43.58 -60.99 -13.52
C LEU A 12 43.97 -62.25 -14.32
N TRP A 13 43.53 -62.37 -15.57
CA TRP A 13 43.88 -63.49 -16.45
C TRP A 13 45.36 -63.46 -16.84
N ALA A 14 45.90 -62.28 -17.15
CA ALA A 14 47.33 -62.08 -17.40
C ALA A 14 48.18 -62.37 -16.14
N CYS A 15 47.70 -61.99 -14.95
CA CYS A 15 48.39 -62.27 -13.69
C CYS A 15 48.37 -63.76 -13.34
N ASN A 16 47.26 -64.46 -13.58
CA ASN A 16 47.16 -65.91 -13.38
C ASN A 16 48.00 -66.71 -14.39
N ALA A 17 48.11 -66.23 -15.64
CA ALA A 17 49.02 -66.80 -16.62
C ALA A 17 50.50 -66.60 -16.25
N CYS A 18 50.84 -65.48 -15.60
CA CYS A 18 52.18 -65.23 -15.07
C CYS A 18 52.49 -66.10 -13.84
N ALA A 19 51.50 -66.36 -12.98
CA ALA A 19 51.64 -67.25 -11.83
C ALA A 19 51.84 -68.73 -12.23
N LEU A 20 51.18 -69.19 -13.31
CA LEU A 20 51.31 -70.58 -13.77
C LEU A 20 52.66 -70.88 -14.46
N ALA A 21 53.45 -69.86 -14.80
CA ALA A 21 54.81 -70.01 -15.32
C ALA A 21 55.89 -70.00 -14.22
N ALA A 22 55.51 -69.78 -12.95
CA ALA A 22 56.46 -69.60 -11.85
C ALA A 22 56.76 -70.89 -11.04
N GLU A 23 56.22 -72.05 -11.44
CA GLU A 23 56.31 -73.30 -10.67
C GLU A 23 57.19 -74.39 -11.32
N GLU A 24 58.27 -74.00 -11.99
CA GLU A 24 59.47 -74.84 -12.12
C GLU A 24 60.73 -73.96 -11.99
N ALA A 25 61.23 -73.84 -10.76
CA ALA A 25 62.54 -73.26 -10.49
C ALA A 25 63.45 -74.35 -9.87
N PRO A 26 64.41 -74.94 -10.61
CA PRO A 26 65.55 -75.59 -9.98
C PRO A 26 66.52 -74.54 -9.44
N ALA A 27 66.87 -74.69 -8.17
CA ALA A 27 67.97 -73.99 -7.54
C ALA A 27 69.32 -74.44 -8.15
N HIS A 28 70.13 -73.48 -8.59
CA HIS A 28 71.59 -73.36 -8.46
C HIS A 28 72.22 -72.71 -9.70
N GLY A 29 73.18 -71.84 -9.44
CA GLY A 29 74.30 -71.58 -10.35
C GLY A 29 74.44 -70.14 -10.77
N GLU A 30 75.60 -69.58 -10.47
CA GLU A 30 76.09 -68.30 -10.99
C GLU A 30 75.87 -68.20 -12.51
N GLY A 31 75.19 -67.15 -12.93
CA GLY A 31 74.92 -66.85 -14.32
C GLY A 31 74.17 -65.55 -14.38
N GLU A 32 74.82 -64.53 -14.94
CA GLU A 32 74.21 -63.25 -15.29
C GLU A 32 72.88 -63.52 -16.01
N SER A 33 71.76 -63.32 -15.32
CA SER A 33 70.46 -63.24 -15.95
C SER A 33 70.39 -61.89 -16.65
N GLU A 34 71.05 -61.82 -17.80
CA GLU A 34 70.75 -60.86 -18.85
C GLU A 34 69.23 -60.76 -18.94
N ALA A 35 68.73 -59.52 -18.98
CA ALA A 35 67.40 -59.27 -19.51
C ALA A 35 67.23 -60.15 -20.76
N PRO A 36 66.13 -60.90 -20.93
CA PRO A 36 65.91 -61.67 -22.14
C PRO A 36 65.96 -60.68 -23.30
N SER A 37 67.11 -60.67 -23.96
CA SER A 37 67.44 -59.74 -25.01
C SER A 37 66.62 -60.21 -26.20
N ILE A 38 65.74 -59.34 -26.69
CA ILE A 38 64.84 -59.50 -27.85
C ILE A 38 65.53 -59.95 -29.16
N PHE A 39 66.83 -60.22 -29.12
CA PHE A 39 67.68 -60.60 -30.23
C PHE A 39 68.35 -61.99 -30.08
N THR A 40 68.15 -62.74 -28.99
CA THR A 40 68.86 -64.03 -28.74
C THR A 40 67.96 -65.26 -28.58
N GLY A 41 66.70 -65.20 -29.02
CA GLY A 41 65.78 -66.34 -29.11
C GLY A 41 65.18 -66.50 -30.51
N TYR A 42 64.85 -67.74 -30.90
CA TYR A 42 64.21 -68.12 -32.17
C TYR A 42 63.26 -67.05 -32.73
N LEU A 43 63.34 -66.73 -34.03
CA LEU A 43 62.48 -65.76 -34.73
C LEU A 43 60.96 -65.93 -34.47
N GLY A 44 60.53 -67.13 -34.03
CA GLY A 44 59.16 -67.42 -33.63
C GLY A 44 58.71 -66.71 -32.35
N GLU A 45 59.56 -66.50 -31.34
CA GLU A 45 59.17 -65.87 -30.07
C GLU A 45 59.03 -64.34 -30.21
N SER A 46 59.89 -63.71 -31.01
CA SER A 46 59.79 -62.27 -31.31
C SER A 46 58.52 -61.93 -32.11
N PHE A 47 58.06 -62.82 -33.00
CA PHE A 47 56.79 -62.61 -33.71
C PHE A 47 55.58 -62.63 -32.76
N TRP A 48 55.57 -63.57 -31.80
CA TRP A 48 54.47 -63.69 -30.85
C TRP A 48 54.38 -62.50 -29.89
N THR A 49 55.53 -61.99 -29.41
CA THR A 49 55.58 -60.79 -28.54
C THR A 49 55.14 -59.52 -29.27
N VAL A 50 55.56 -59.34 -30.53
CA VAL A 50 55.08 -58.23 -31.38
C VAL A 50 53.58 -58.33 -31.64
N LEU A 51 53.06 -59.53 -31.92
CA LEU A 51 51.62 -59.74 -32.10
C LEU A 51 50.83 -59.42 -30.83
N ALA A 52 51.31 -59.84 -29.66
CA ALA A 52 50.71 -59.52 -28.37
C ALA A 52 50.74 -58.00 -28.08
N PHE A 53 51.83 -57.31 -28.43
CA PHE A 53 51.95 -55.86 -28.29
C PHE A 53 50.94 -55.12 -29.17
N PHE A 54 50.80 -55.50 -30.45
CA PHE A 54 49.81 -54.90 -31.35
C PHE A 54 48.37 -55.21 -30.92
N LEU A 55 48.10 -56.41 -30.42
CA LEU A 55 46.79 -56.79 -29.90
C LEU A 55 46.42 -55.97 -28.66
N LEU A 56 47.37 -55.78 -27.73
CA LEU A 56 47.21 -54.88 -26.59
C LEU A 56 46.95 -53.43 -27.05
N LEU A 57 47.72 -52.93 -28.01
CA LEU A 57 47.59 -51.56 -28.52
C LEU A 57 46.24 -51.36 -29.20
N ALA A 58 45.75 -52.33 -29.97
CA ALA A 58 44.42 -52.28 -30.58
C ALA A 58 43.29 -52.23 -29.54
N VAL A 59 43.40 -53.00 -28.47
CA VAL A 59 42.44 -52.98 -27.35
C VAL A 59 42.49 -51.64 -26.62
N LEU A 60 43.69 -51.12 -26.33
CA LEU A 60 43.87 -49.84 -25.65
C LEU A 60 43.37 -48.68 -26.50
N TRP A 61 43.63 -48.70 -27.80
CA TRP A 61 43.18 -47.67 -28.73
C TRP A 61 41.65 -47.56 -28.74
N LYS A 62 40.95 -48.70 -28.84
CA LYS A 62 39.48 -48.73 -28.85
C LYS A 62 38.86 -48.27 -27.52
N ILE A 63 39.53 -48.51 -26.40
CA ILE A 63 39.01 -48.19 -25.05
C ILE A 63 39.37 -46.76 -24.62
N ALA A 64 40.58 -46.26 -24.90
CA ALA A 64 41.07 -44.97 -24.40
C ALA A 64 40.54 -43.77 -25.20
N TRP A 65 40.23 -43.93 -26.49
CA TRP A 65 39.79 -42.81 -27.34
C TRP A 65 38.45 -42.21 -26.91
N LYS A 66 37.51 -43.06 -26.46
CA LYS A 66 36.17 -42.65 -26.01
C LYS A 66 36.19 -41.76 -24.75
N PRO A 67 36.81 -42.17 -23.62
CA PRO A 67 36.86 -41.34 -22.41
C PRO A 67 37.69 -40.06 -22.60
N LEU A 68 38.74 -40.10 -23.42
CA LEU A 68 39.56 -38.91 -23.69
C LEU A 68 38.76 -37.82 -24.40
N LEU A 69 38.08 -38.17 -25.50
CA LEU A 69 37.21 -37.24 -26.21
C LEU A 69 36.04 -36.76 -25.34
N ALA A 70 35.41 -37.67 -24.59
CA ALA A 70 34.31 -37.32 -23.70
C ALA A 70 34.73 -36.29 -22.63
N SER A 71 35.94 -36.39 -22.09
CA SER A 71 36.45 -35.44 -21.10
C SER A 71 36.69 -34.04 -21.69
N LEU A 72 37.19 -33.96 -22.93
CA LEU A 72 37.41 -32.70 -23.64
C LEU A 72 36.09 -32.04 -24.02
N THR A 73 35.14 -32.81 -24.55
CA THR A 73 33.81 -32.29 -24.88
C THR A 73 33.06 -31.83 -23.63
N ALA A 74 33.17 -32.57 -22.52
CA ALA A 74 32.55 -32.18 -21.25
C ALA A 74 33.11 -30.85 -20.73
N ARG A 75 34.45 -30.65 -20.80
CA ARG A 75 35.07 -29.37 -20.44
C ARG A 75 34.61 -28.22 -21.34
N GLN A 76 34.58 -28.45 -22.65
CA GLN A 76 34.12 -27.44 -23.61
C GLN A 76 32.65 -27.05 -23.36
N GLU A 77 31.78 -28.04 -23.14
CA GLU A 77 30.36 -27.82 -22.87
C GLU A 77 30.15 -27.12 -21.53
N HIS A 78 30.92 -27.47 -20.49
CA HIS A 78 30.88 -26.80 -19.20
C HIS A 78 31.22 -25.31 -19.32
N ILE A 79 32.34 -24.98 -19.97
CA ILE A 79 32.77 -23.59 -20.18
C ILE A 79 31.72 -22.83 -21.00
N LYS A 80 31.21 -23.43 -22.08
CA LYS A 80 30.16 -22.81 -22.90
C LYS A 80 28.89 -22.55 -22.09
N LYS A 81 28.51 -23.48 -21.22
CA LYS A 81 27.35 -23.35 -20.34
C LYS A 81 27.57 -22.25 -19.31
N GLU A 82 28.73 -22.20 -18.64
CA GLU A 82 29.06 -21.16 -17.67
C GLU A 82 29.05 -19.76 -18.31
N ILE A 83 29.60 -19.61 -19.51
CA ILE A 83 29.55 -18.34 -20.25
C ILE A 83 28.10 -17.96 -20.60
N SER A 84 27.32 -18.91 -21.13
CA SER A 84 25.91 -18.65 -21.47
C SER A 84 25.07 -18.29 -20.24
N ASP A 85 25.30 -18.97 -19.11
CA ASP A 85 24.58 -18.71 -17.88
C ASP A 85 25.02 -17.37 -17.27
N ALA A 86 26.30 -17.01 -17.34
CA ALA A 86 26.79 -15.69 -16.94
C ALA A 86 26.18 -14.57 -17.80
N GLU A 87 26.08 -14.75 -19.13
CA GLU A 87 25.42 -13.79 -20.02
C GLU A 87 23.93 -13.64 -19.70
N LYS A 88 23.22 -14.75 -19.46
CA LYS A 88 21.80 -14.72 -19.06
C LYS A 88 21.63 -13.99 -17.74
N ILE A 89 22.46 -14.27 -16.73
CA ILE A 89 22.40 -13.60 -15.43
C ILE A 89 22.67 -12.11 -15.59
N ARG A 90 23.65 -11.71 -16.41
CA ARG A 90 23.90 -10.29 -16.71
C ARG A 90 22.71 -9.62 -17.38
N ASN A 91 22.09 -10.28 -18.35
CA ASN A 91 20.91 -9.74 -19.04
C ASN A 91 19.72 -9.60 -18.09
N GLN A 92 19.44 -10.63 -17.27
CA GLN A 92 18.40 -10.58 -16.25
C GLN A 92 18.67 -9.49 -15.21
N ALA A 93 19.92 -9.34 -14.76
CA ALA A 93 20.30 -8.28 -13.83
C ALA A 93 20.07 -6.89 -14.44
N ASN A 94 20.39 -6.71 -15.73
CA ASN A 94 20.14 -5.46 -16.45
C ASN A 94 18.64 -5.17 -16.60
N GLU A 95 17.84 -6.18 -16.96
CA GLU A 95 16.38 -6.07 -17.09
C GLU A 95 15.75 -5.70 -15.73
N VAL A 96 16.12 -6.41 -14.67
CA VAL A 96 15.67 -6.12 -13.31
C VAL A 96 16.08 -4.71 -12.88
N LEU A 97 17.30 -4.27 -13.20
CA LEU A 97 17.77 -2.92 -12.90
C LEU A 97 16.95 -1.86 -13.65
N GLN A 98 16.63 -2.10 -14.93
CA GLN A 98 15.74 -1.22 -15.70
C GLN A 98 14.34 -1.16 -15.09
N ASP A 99 13.78 -2.31 -14.72
CA ASP A 99 12.48 -2.38 -14.04
C ASP A 99 12.48 -1.63 -12.70
N TYR A 100 13.52 -1.78 -11.89
CA TYR A 100 13.67 -1.02 -10.65
C TYR A 100 13.77 0.48 -10.90
N LYS A 101 14.54 0.91 -11.90
CA LYS A 101 14.61 2.34 -12.28
C LYS A 101 13.26 2.87 -12.74
N ASN A 102 12.53 2.10 -13.54
CA ASN A 102 11.20 2.46 -14.01
C ASN A 102 10.20 2.54 -12.85
N LYS A 103 10.24 1.59 -11.91
CA LYS A 103 9.41 1.61 -10.69
C LYS A 103 9.75 2.82 -9.81
N LEU A 104 11.03 3.14 -9.63
CA LEU A 104 11.45 4.31 -8.86
C LEU A 104 10.96 5.61 -9.51
N ALA A 105 11.13 5.76 -10.82
CA ALA A 105 10.65 6.92 -11.56
C ALA A 105 9.12 7.07 -11.46
N LYS A 106 8.37 5.96 -11.57
CA LYS A 106 6.92 5.96 -11.37
C LYS A 106 6.52 6.33 -9.95
N ALA A 107 7.20 5.78 -8.94
CA ALA A 107 6.96 6.10 -7.54
C ALA A 107 7.22 7.59 -7.24
N ASP A 108 8.27 8.17 -7.82
CA ASP A 108 8.56 9.60 -7.70
C ASP A 108 7.50 10.47 -8.38
N GLU A 109 7.03 10.06 -9.57
CA GLU A 109 5.96 10.76 -10.28
C GLU A 109 4.63 10.69 -9.52
N GLU A 110 4.26 9.51 -9.02
CA GLU A 110 3.08 9.29 -8.19
C GLU A 110 3.17 10.09 -6.88
N GLY A 111 4.33 10.07 -6.22
CA GLY A 111 4.59 10.87 -5.02
C GLY A 111 4.38 12.37 -5.26
N LYS A 112 4.92 12.90 -6.35
CA LYS A 112 4.70 14.30 -6.76
C LYS A 112 3.22 14.58 -7.04
N LYS A 113 2.53 13.68 -7.77
CA LYS A 113 1.09 13.81 -8.05
C LYS A 113 0.27 13.84 -6.76
N ILE A 114 0.58 12.97 -5.79
CA ILE A 114 -0.08 12.92 -4.49
C ILE A 114 0.10 14.25 -3.75
N VAL A 115 1.33 14.76 -3.65
CA VAL A 115 1.61 16.04 -2.97
C VAL A 115 0.85 17.20 -3.62
N VAL A 116 0.87 17.29 -4.96
CA VAL A 116 0.14 18.34 -5.69
C VAL A 116 -1.37 18.21 -5.50
N ALA A 117 -1.92 17.00 -5.57
CA ALA A 117 -3.34 16.75 -5.38
C ALA A 117 -3.79 17.12 -3.94
N HIS A 118 -3.01 16.74 -2.92
CA HIS A 118 -3.30 17.10 -1.53
C HIS A 118 -3.18 18.60 -1.28
N THR A 119 -2.16 19.26 -1.85
CA THR A 119 -2.01 20.72 -1.72
C THR A 119 -3.20 21.44 -2.36
N SER A 120 -3.58 21.07 -3.58
CA SER A 120 -4.75 21.65 -4.24
C SER A 120 -6.05 21.39 -3.48
N LYS A 121 -6.23 20.18 -2.94
CA LYS A 121 -7.39 19.84 -2.12
C LYS A 121 -7.43 20.66 -0.83
N ALA A 122 -6.30 20.80 -0.14
CA ALA A 122 -6.18 21.60 1.07
C ALA A 122 -6.50 23.08 0.81
N GLU A 123 -5.99 23.65 -0.28
CA GLU A 123 -6.32 25.03 -0.69
C GLU A 123 -7.81 25.21 -0.98
N LYS A 124 -8.43 24.26 -1.70
CA LYS A 124 -9.88 24.28 -1.97
C LYS A 124 -10.69 24.19 -0.69
N GLN A 125 -10.33 23.27 0.21
CA GLN A 125 -11.01 23.11 1.49
C GLN A 125 -10.85 24.37 2.37
N SER A 126 -9.66 24.96 2.41
CA SER A 126 -9.41 26.22 3.12
C SER A 126 -10.29 27.36 2.58
N LYS A 127 -10.37 27.51 1.25
CA LYS A 127 -11.24 28.50 0.61
C LYS A 127 -12.72 28.24 0.90
N GLU A 128 -13.15 26.98 0.89
CA GLU A 128 -14.52 26.60 1.20
C GLU A 128 -14.87 26.90 2.66
N ILE A 129 -13.99 26.56 3.60
CA ILE A 129 -14.15 26.86 5.03
C ILE A 129 -14.22 28.37 5.24
N LEU A 130 -13.33 29.15 4.62
CA LEU A 130 -13.35 30.61 4.72
C LEU A 130 -14.64 31.21 4.15
N THR A 131 -15.13 30.67 3.04
CA THR A 131 -16.39 31.14 2.42
C THR A 131 -17.58 30.82 3.31
N LYS A 132 -17.66 29.59 3.83
CA LYS A 132 -18.71 29.18 4.77
C LYS A 132 -18.68 29.98 6.06
N ALA A 133 -17.51 30.16 6.66
CA ALA A 133 -17.35 30.97 7.87
C ALA A 133 -17.80 32.42 7.64
N ARG A 134 -17.48 33.02 6.49
CA ARG A 134 -17.98 34.36 6.14
C ARG A 134 -19.50 34.40 6.00
N GLN A 135 -20.09 33.39 5.35
CA GLN A 135 -21.55 33.28 5.20
C GLN A 135 -22.23 33.09 6.56
N GLU A 136 -21.68 32.25 7.43
CA GLU A 136 -22.20 32.03 8.79
C GLU A 136 -22.11 33.29 9.64
N VAL A 137 -21.00 34.03 9.57
CA VAL A 137 -20.85 35.32 10.26
C VAL A 137 -21.88 36.34 9.75
N GLU A 138 -22.11 36.40 8.45
CA GLU A 138 -23.09 37.33 7.89
C GLU A 138 -24.52 36.98 8.31
N GLN A 139 -24.89 35.69 8.26
CA GLN A 139 -26.17 35.21 8.77
C GLN A 139 -26.32 35.46 10.28
N MET A 140 -25.24 35.31 11.06
CA MET A 140 -25.26 35.60 12.49
C MET A 140 -25.48 37.08 12.76
N LYS A 141 -24.88 37.97 11.98
CA LYS A 141 -25.11 39.42 12.08
C LYS A 141 -26.53 39.80 11.71
N GLU A 142 -27.07 39.22 10.64
CA GLU A 142 -28.45 39.45 10.21
C GLU A 142 -29.44 39.04 11.30
N LYS A 143 -29.30 37.82 11.83
CA LYS A 143 -30.11 37.36 12.97
C LYS A 143 -29.97 38.24 14.20
N ALA A 144 -28.74 38.64 14.56
CA ALA A 144 -28.51 39.53 15.69
C ALA A 144 -29.17 40.91 15.47
N ALA A 145 -29.19 41.43 14.24
CA ALA A 145 -29.86 42.68 13.92
C ALA A 145 -31.39 42.54 14.03
N GLU A 146 -31.96 41.43 13.54
CA GLU A 146 -33.38 41.11 13.71
C GLU A 146 -33.77 40.97 15.19
N ASP A 147 -32.96 40.26 15.98
CA ASP A 147 -33.18 40.08 17.42
C ASP A 147 -33.09 41.42 18.18
N ILE A 148 -32.14 42.30 17.81
CA ILE A 148 -32.03 43.65 18.38
C ILE A 148 -33.28 44.47 18.06
N GLU A 149 -33.76 44.43 16.82
CA GLU A 149 -34.94 45.19 16.42
C GLU A 149 -36.20 44.68 17.15
N ARG A 150 -36.35 43.36 17.25
CA ARG A 150 -37.42 42.75 18.04
C ARG A 150 -37.37 43.16 19.51
N SER A 151 -36.19 43.12 20.11
CA SER A 151 -35.98 43.51 21.51
C SER A 151 -36.25 45.00 21.73
N ARG A 152 -35.96 45.86 20.76
CA ARG A 152 -36.29 47.29 20.80
C ARG A 152 -37.79 47.53 20.81
N ILE A 153 -38.52 46.85 19.92
CA ILE A 153 -39.98 46.96 19.85
C ILE A 153 -40.60 46.49 21.17
N GLU A 154 -40.13 45.37 21.71
CA GLU A 154 -40.60 44.83 22.99
C GLU A 154 -40.28 45.77 24.16
N ALA A 155 -39.06 46.30 24.25
CA ALA A 155 -38.69 47.27 25.26
C ALA A 155 -39.53 48.56 25.16
N GLN A 156 -39.82 49.02 23.94
CA GLN A 156 -40.65 50.20 23.75
C GLN A 156 -42.10 49.96 24.18
N ALA A 157 -42.67 48.79 23.90
CA ALA A 157 -44.00 48.40 24.40
C ALA A 157 -44.02 48.36 25.94
N GLN A 158 -43.01 47.78 26.57
CA GLN A 158 -42.89 47.74 28.04
C GLN A 158 -42.80 49.15 28.66
N LEU A 159 -42.10 50.09 28.00
CA LEU A 159 -42.05 51.49 28.45
C LEU A 159 -43.41 52.18 28.39
N TRP A 160 -44.19 51.93 27.33
CA TRP A 160 -45.55 52.47 27.21
C TRP A 160 -46.50 51.89 28.27
N ASP A 161 -46.42 50.59 28.55
CA ASP A 161 -47.21 49.95 29.61
C ASP A 161 -46.87 50.53 30.99
N GLN A 162 -45.58 50.68 31.30
CA GLN A 162 -45.13 51.30 32.56
C GLN A 162 -45.57 52.77 32.67
N ALA A 163 -45.50 53.53 31.58
CA ALA A 163 -45.98 54.91 31.55
C ALA A 163 -47.50 54.98 31.77
N GLY A 164 -48.27 54.10 31.14
CA GLY A 164 -49.71 53.99 31.33
C GLY A 164 -50.09 53.67 32.78
N GLU A 165 -49.38 52.73 33.41
CA GLU A 165 -49.58 52.41 34.82
C GLU A 165 -49.27 53.60 35.74
N MET A 166 -48.19 54.33 35.45
CA MET A 166 -47.80 55.51 36.23
C MET A 166 -48.82 56.65 36.10
N VAL A 167 -49.35 56.87 34.89
CA VAL A 167 -50.42 57.84 34.62
C VAL A 167 -51.72 57.44 35.34
N LEU A 168 -52.09 56.16 35.34
CA LEU A 168 -53.27 55.67 36.07
C LEU A 168 -53.12 55.86 37.58
N ARG A 169 -51.94 55.58 38.16
CA ARG A 169 -51.68 55.82 39.59
C ARG A 169 -51.76 57.30 39.94
N LEU A 170 -51.14 58.17 39.14
CA LEU A 170 -51.23 59.63 39.31
C LEU A 170 -52.67 60.13 39.20
N GLY A 171 -53.42 59.62 38.22
CA GLY A 171 -54.83 59.91 38.06
C GLY A 171 -55.64 59.52 39.30
N HIS A 172 -55.43 58.31 39.83
CA HIS A 172 -56.06 57.85 41.07
C HIS A 172 -55.73 58.75 42.27
N GLU A 173 -54.48 59.19 42.42
CA GLU A 173 -54.07 60.04 43.53
C GLU A 173 -54.63 61.48 43.42
N VAL A 174 -54.64 62.05 42.20
CA VAL A 174 -55.23 63.37 41.95
C VAL A 174 -56.73 63.34 42.15
N LEU A 175 -57.45 62.38 41.55
CA LEU A 175 -58.90 62.23 41.70
C LEU A 175 -59.27 61.96 43.17
N GLY A 176 -58.48 61.14 43.87
CA GLY A 176 -58.65 60.88 45.30
C GLY A 176 -58.45 62.11 46.18
N LYS A 177 -57.64 63.09 45.75
CA LYS A 177 -57.44 64.37 46.45
C LYS A 177 -58.46 65.44 46.05
N SER A 178 -58.99 65.43 44.83
CA SER A 178 -59.92 66.45 44.34
C SER A 178 -61.40 66.08 44.50
N LEU A 179 -61.74 64.84 44.84
CA LEU A 179 -63.10 64.44 45.18
C LEU A 179 -63.51 64.92 46.58
N THR A 180 -64.09 66.12 46.62
CA THR A 180 -64.78 66.66 47.79
C THR A 180 -66.22 66.14 47.84
N THR A 181 -66.82 66.01 49.03
CA THR A 181 -68.21 65.52 49.19
C THR A 181 -69.22 66.27 48.31
N ASP A 182 -68.97 67.56 48.04
CA ASP A 182 -69.80 68.43 47.20
C ASP A 182 -69.79 68.05 45.69
N ASP A 183 -68.63 67.63 45.15
CA ASP A 183 -68.50 67.23 43.75
C ASP A 183 -69.20 65.88 43.48
N ASN A 184 -69.20 64.96 44.46
CA ASN A 184 -69.96 63.71 44.36
C ASN A 184 -71.46 63.94 44.24
N SER A 185 -72.03 64.89 45.00
CA SER A 185 -73.45 65.27 44.88
C SER A 185 -73.75 65.87 43.51
N ARG A 186 -72.92 66.79 43.00
CA ARG A 186 -73.10 67.38 41.65
C ARG A 186 -73.01 66.35 40.53
N MET A 187 -72.11 65.37 40.61
CA MET A 187 -71.99 64.31 39.60
C MET A 187 -73.18 63.34 39.65
N ILE A 188 -73.72 63.04 40.84
CA ILE A 188 -74.94 62.25 40.99
C ILE A 188 -76.13 62.99 40.36
N ASP A 189 -76.29 64.28 40.64
CA ASP A 189 -77.39 65.08 40.09
C ASP A 189 -77.32 65.16 38.56
N GLN A 190 -76.12 65.36 37.99
CA GLN A 190 -75.93 65.35 36.52
C GLN A 190 -76.17 63.97 35.89
N ALA A 191 -75.84 62.88 36.58
CA ALA A 191 -76.13 61.53 36.11
C ALA A 191 -77.63 61.23 36.14
N ILE A 192 -78.33 61.64 37.21
CA ILE A 192 -79.79 61.54 37.32
C ILE A 192 -80.46 62.41 36.24
N GLU A 193 -79.96 63.61 35.98
CA GLU A 193 -80.49 64.50 34.94
C GLU A 193 -80.30 63.92 33.53
N LYS A 194 -79.13 63.33 33.23
CA LYS A 194 -78.91 62.64 31.96
C LYS A 194 -79.82 61.43 31.80
N LEU A 195 -79.95 60.58 32.83
CA LEU A 195 -80.87 59.44 32.80
C LEU A 195 -82.33 59.88 32.63
N LYS A 196 -82.73 60.95 33.32
CA LYS A 196 -84.07 61.55 33.18
C LYS A 196 -84.30 62.09 31.78
N SER A 197 -83.30 62.75 31.17
CA SER A 197 -83.38 63.27 29.80
C SER A 197 -83.43 62.15 28.74
N GLU A 198 -82.78 61.01 28.98
CA GLU A 198 -82.90 59.85 28.09
C GLU A 198 -84.24 59.10 28.27
N GLN A 199 -84.81 59.09 29.49
CA GLN A 199 -86.14 58.53 29.73
C GLN A 199 -87.25 59.40 29.11
N THR A 200 -87.20 60.72 29.22
CA THR A 200 -88.16 61.60 28.54
C THR A 200 -88.07 61.51 27.03
N ARG A 201 -86.87 61.38 26.46
CA ARG A 201 -86.67 61.11 25.02
C ARG A 201 -87.24 59.75 24.58
N LYS A 202 -87.31 58.77 25.48
CA LYS A 202 -87.85 57.44 25.19
C LYS A 202 -89.39 57.39 25.30
N GLU A 203 -90.00 58.20 26.16
CA GLU A 203 -91.47 58.33 26.28
C GLU A 203 -92.09 59.16 25.14
N GLU A 204 -91.40 60.20 24.66
CA GLU A 204 -91.85 61.03 23.53
C GLU A 204 -91.93 60.23 22.22
N ASN A 205 -91.12 59.18 22.08
CA ASN A 205 -91.05 58.33 20.89
C ASN A 205 -92.06 57.16 20.90
N VAL A 206 -92.86 56.99 21.96
CA VAL A 206 -93.87 55.92 22.11
C VAL A 206 -95.31 56.45 22.02
N SER A 207 -95.55 57.76 22.16
CA SER A 207 -96.89 58.38 21.97
C SER A 207 -97.13 58.96 20.57
N GLY A 208 -96.15 58.85 19.66
CA GLY A 208 -96.17 59.41 18.30
C GLY A 208 -96.28 58.38 17.17
N GLY A 209 -96.80 57.18 17.45
CA GLY A 209 -97.15 56.15 16.45
C GLY A 209 -98.51 55.57 16.75
#